data_AF-A0A2V3HX14-F1
#
_entry.id   AF-A0A2V3HX14-F1
#
_cell.length_a   1.000
_cell.length_b   1.000
_cell.length_c   1.000
_cell.angle_alpha   90.00
_cell.angle_beta   90.00
_cell.angle_gamma   90.00
#
_symmetry.space_group_name_H-M   'P 1'
#
loop_
_entity.id
_entity.type
_entity.pdbx_description
1 polymer ?
#
loop_
_entity_poly.entity_id
_entity_poly.type
_entity_poly.pdbx_seq_one_letter_code
_entity_poly.pdbx_strand_id
1 'polypeptide(L)'
;MWSGPRNISTAMMYSFDNRRDCFAIDEPLYAHYLAQTGIQHPGAGKVIAHYESDSAKVVDYLTGHIPGDASIWYQKHMCHHILPGMDTDWLDSLSNCFLLRDPREVLLSLARITDEVSLWSTGLPQQVRLMELVAKSSGRIPPILDSRDILEDPGGILRLLCDEIGIDFSDRMLSWKAGPRHCDGIWGEHWYDSVWSSTGFAPYRPRRGELTPEHEAILEQATPLYESMHRLRLAL
;
A
#
# COMPACT_ATOMS: atom_id res chain seq x y z
N MET A 1 -2.01 -4.61 4.21
CA MET A 1 -0.74 -4.08 3.66
C MET A 1 -0.81 -2.57 3.63
N TRP A 2 0.10 -1.91 4.34
CA TRP A 2 0.24 -0.47 4.47
C TRP A 2 1.33 0.04 3.52
N SER A 3 1.06 1.11 2.80
CA SER A 3 2.04 1.70 1.88
C SER A 3 1.84 3.21 1.72
N GLY A 4 2.86 3.88 1.20
CA GLY A 4 2.69 5.15 0.52
C GLY A 4 2.21 4.97 -0.93
N PRO A 5 1.84 6.06 -1.64
CA PRO A 5 1.54 5.95 -3.06
C PRO A 5 2.80 5.54 -3.83
N ARG A 6 2.62 4.92 -5.01
CA ARG A 6 3.72 4.55 -5.93
C ARG A 6 4.66 3.45 -5.40
N ASN A 7 4.21 2.62 -4.45
CA ASN A 7 4.99 1.55 -3.81
C ASN A 7 4.68 0.14 -4.37
N ILE A 8 4.25 -0.02 -5.62
CA ILE A 8 3.78 -1.31 -6.21
C ILE A 8 2.65 -2.01 -5.44
N SER A 9 1.95 -1.33 -4.53
CA SER A 9 0.92 -1.92 -3.66
C SER A 9 -0.24 -2.54 -4.44
N THR A 10 -0.60 -2.01 -5.61
CA THR A 10 -1.61 -2.65 -6.49
C THR A 10 -1.12 -3.97 -7.08
N ALA A 11 0.16 -4.10 -7.42
CA ALA A 11 0.73 -5.38 -7.87
C ALA A 11 0.73 -6.41 -6.72
N MET A 12 1.01 -5.97 -5.49
CA MET A 12 0.86 -6.81 -4.30
C MET A 12 -0.60 -7.22 -4.07
N MET A 13 -1.56 -6.32 -4.28
CA MET A 13 -2.98 -6.67 -4.23
C MET A 13 -3.33 -7.74 -5.27
N TYR A 14 -2.84 -7.63 -6.51
CA TYR A 14 -3.09 -8.61 -7.57
C TYR A 14 -2.44 -9.96 -7.27
N SER A 15 -1.27 -9.95 -6.65
CA SER A 15 -0.59 -11.14 -6.15
C SER A 15 -1.48 -11.91 -5.17
N PHE A 16 -2.07 -11.23 -4.19
CA PHE A 16 -2.97 -11.86 -3.21
C PHE A 16 -4.35 -12.20 -3.81
N ASP A 17 -4.94 -11.35 -4.64
CA ASP A 17 -6.21 -11.60 -5.36
C ASP A 17 -6.16 -12.88 -6.21
N ASN A 18 -4.98 -13.25 -6.72
CA ASN A 18 -4.85 -14.41 -7.58
C ASN A 18 -4.80 -15.76 -6.82
N ARG A 19 -4.69 -15.71 -5.48
CA ARG A 19 -4.87 -16.88 -4.62
C ARG A 19 -6.33 -17.35 -4.65
N ARG A 20 -6.57 -18.61 -4.30
CA ARG A 20 -7.93 -19.18 -4.28
C ARG A 20 -8.70 -18.90 -2.99
N ASP A 21 -7.96 -18.62 -1.93
CA ASP A 21 -8.41 -18.52 -0.55
C ASP A 21 -8.42 -17.07 -0.05
N CYS A 22 -8.28 -16.10 -0.95
CA CYS A 22 -8.09 -14.70 -0.63
C CYS A 22 -9.19 -13.83 -1.24
N PHE A 23 -9.73 -12.93 -0.44
CA PHE A 23 -10.51 -11.79 -0.89
C PHE A 23 -9.65 -10.52 -0.79
N ALA A 24 -9.59 -9.73 -1.86
CA ALA A 24 -8.79 -8.50 -1.90
C ALA A 24 -9.71 -7.25 -1.95
N ILE A 25 -9.34 -6.20 -1.22
CA ILE A 25 -10.00 -4.90 -1.28
C ILE A 25 -8.99 -3.76 -1.48
N ASP A 26 -9.37 -2.81 -2.33
CA ASP A 26 -8.57 -1.68 -2.74
C ASP A 26 -8.94 -0.41 -1.96
N GLU A 27 -7.96 0.15 -1.22
CA GLU A 27 -8.00 1.44 -0.51
C GLU A 27 -9.36 1.78 0.13
N PRO A 28 -9.86 0.96 1.07
CA PRO A 28 -11.22 1.08 1.60
C PRO A 28 -11.50 2.42 2.32
N LEU A 29 -10.46 3.10 2.80
CA LEU A 29 -10.57 4.41 3.46
C LEU A 29 -10.41 5.61 2.50
N TYR A 30 -10.32 5.38 1.19
CA TYR A 30 -10.05 6.45 0.23
C TYR A 30 -11.20 7.46 0.11
N ALA A 31 -12.46 7.00 0.13
CA ALA A 31 -13.62 7.89 0.12
C ALA A 31 -13.69 8.78 1.36
N HIS A 32 -13.41 8.22 2.55
CA HIS A 32 -13.26 9.00 3.78
C HIS A 32 -12.17 10.07 3.64
N TYR A 33 -10.98 9.67 3.19
CA TYR A 33 -9.85 10.57 3.00
C TYR A 33 -10.18 11.74 2.07
N LEU A 34 -10.81 11.47 0.92
CA LEU A 34 -11.21 12.50 -0.03
C LEU A 34 -12.27 13.44 0.55
N ALA A 35 -13.27 12.90 1.26
CA ALA A 35 -14.34 13.68 1.86
C ALA A 35 -13.83 14.62 2.97
N GLN A 36 -12.86 14.17 3.77
CA GLN A 36 -12.30 14.95 4.88
C GLN A 36 -11.28 15.99 4.43
N THR A 37 -10.47 15.69 3.41
CA THR A 37 -9.38 16.58 2.97
C THR A 37 -9.80 17.56 1.88
N GLY A 38 -10.83 17.24 1.09
CA GLY A 38 -11.24 18.04 -0.06
C GLY A 38 -10.23 18.01 -1.22
N ILE A 39 -9.27 17.09 -1.20
CA ILE A 39 -8.28 16.94 -2.28
C ILE A 39 -8.97 16.61 -3.61
N GLN A 40 -8.52 17.27 -4.68
CA GLN A 40 -9.13 17.21 -6.00
C GLN A 40 -8.49 16.11 -6.88
N HIS A 41 -8.50 14.86 -6.40
CA HIS A 41 -8.07 13.74 -7.24
C HIS A 41 -9.07 13.51 -8.40
N PRO A 42 -8.60 13.01 -9.56
CA PRO A 42 -9.45 12.51 -10.62
C PRO A 42 -10.56 11.60 -10.10
N GLY A 43 -11.81 11.96 -10.38
CA GLY A 43 -12.97 11.18 -9.97
C GLY A 43 -13.35 11.27 -8.49
N ALA A 44 -12.74 12.15 -7.68
CA ALA A 44 -12.97 12.20 -6.23
C ALA A 44 -14.46 12.26 -5.83
N GLY A 45 -15.26 13.12 -6.48
CA GLY A 45 -16.70 13.20 -6.22
C GLY A 45 -17.46 11.90 -6.53
N LYS A 46 -17.05 11.15 -7.55
CA LYS A 46 -17.63 9.83 -7.86
C LYS A 46 -17.23 8.80 -6.80
N VAL A 47 -15.98 8.82 -6.33
CA VAL A 47 -15.50 7.92 -5.28
C VAL A 47 -16.26 8.15 -3.98
N ILE A 48 -16.38 9.41 -3.54
CA ILE A 48 -17.14 9.78 -2.34
C ILE A 48 -18.62 9.37 -2.45
N ALA A 49 -19.23 9.54 -3.62
CA ALA A 49 -20.64 9.17 -3.82
C ALA A 49 -20.88 7.65 -3.92
N HIS A 50 -19.86 6.87 -4.30
CA HIS A 50 -19.97 5.44 -4.54
C HIS A 50 -19.64 4.58 -3.30
N TYR A 51 -18.65 4.99 -2.50
CA TYR A 51 -18.16 4.23 -1.37
C TYR A 51 -18.53 4.87 -0.03
N GLU A 52 -18.52 4.08 1.04
CA GLU A 52 -18.76 4.58 2.41
C GLU A 52 -17.63 5.53 2.84
N SER A 53 -18.00 6.72 3.31
CA SER A 53 -17.07 7.78 3.74
C SER A 53 -16.99 7.94 5.27
N ASP A 54 -17.87 7.26 6.01
CA ASP A 54 -17.77 7.15 7.46
C ASP A 54 -16.69 6.12 7.84
N SER A 55 -15.57 6.59 8.39
CA SER A 55 -14.43 5.74 8.72
C SER A 55 -14.76 4.68 9.76
N ALA A 56 -15.67 4.94 10.70
CA ALA A 56 -16.03 3.96 11.72
C ALA A 56 -16.73 2.75 11.09
N LYS A 57 -17.69 2.99 10.19
CA LYS A 57 -18.37 1.91 9.46
C LYS A 57 -17.44 1.14 8.54
N VAL A 58 -16.50 1.83 7.90
CA VAL A 58 -15.47 1.17 7.08
C VAL A 58 -14.61 0.27 7.97
N VAL A 59 -14.16 0.75 9.14
CA VAL A 59 -13.38 -0.06 10.09
C VAL A 59 -14.17 -1.25 10.63
N ASP A 60 -15.44 -1.07 10.98
CA ASP A 60 -16.33 -2.16 11.42
C ASP A 60 -16.45 -3.25 10.34
N TYR A 61 -16.55 -2.85 9.07
CA TYR A 61 -16.52 -3.78 7.95
C TYR A 61 -15.18 -4.51 7.85
N LEU A 62 -14.06 -3.77 7.87
CA LEU A 62 -12.70 -4.30 7.69
C LEU A 62 -12.22 -5.24 8.80
N THR A 63 -12.83 -5.15 9.98
CA THR A 63 -12.54 -6.02 11.14
C THR A 63 -13.64 -7.07 11.38
N GLY A 64 -14.64 -7.11 10.49
CA GLY A 64 -15.72 -8.08 10.52
C GLY A 64 -15.37 -9.42 9.86
N HIS A 65 -16.39 -10.09 9.34
CA HIS A 65 -16.24 -11.38 8.68
C HIS A 65 -15.56 -11.24 7.32
N ILE A 66 -14.62 -12.14 7.02
CA ILE A 66 -13.95 -12.19 5.71
C ILE A 66 -14.98 -12.47 4.61
N PRO A 67 -15.07 -11.64 3.56
CA PRO A 67 -16.02 -11.85 2.47
C PRO A 67 -15.68 -13.07 1.59
N GLY A 68 -16.71 -13.66 0.97
CA GLY A 68 -16.56 -14.55 -0.19
C GLY A 68 -16.00 -15.95 0.09
N ASP A 69 -16.37 -16.57 1.22
CA ASP A 69 -15.87 -17.89 1.67
C ASP A 69 -14.33 -18.01 1.72
N ALA A 70 -13.63 -16.87 1.68
CA ALA A 70 -12.18 -16.79 1.75
C ALA A 70 -11.69 -16.96 3.19
N SER A 71 -10.46 -17.46 3.36
CA SER A 71 -9.78 -17.54 4.66
C SER A 71 -8.82 -16.38 4.88
N ILE A 72 -8.46 -15.65 3.82
CA ILE A 72 -7.55 -14.51 3.86
C ILE A 72 -8.26 -13.28 3.33
N TRP A 73 -8.10 -12.15 4.02
CA TRP A 73 -8.55 -10.86 3.54
C TRP A 73 -7.36 -9.92 3.32
N TYR A 74 -6.95 -9.73 2.08
CA TYR A 74 -5.93 -8.75 1.72
C TYR A 74 -6.54 -7.34 1.62
N GLN A 75 -6.12 -6.46 2.51
CA GLN A 75 -6.51 -5.05 2.49
C GLN A 75 -5.34 -4.18 2.03
N LYS A 76 -5.51 -3.52 0.88
CA LYS A 76 -4.53 -2.55 0.38
C LYS A 76 -4.84 -1.18 0.99
N HIS A 77 -3.97 -0.70 1.87
CA HIS A 77 -4.12 0.59 2.55
C HIS A 77 -3.05 1.60 2.13
N MET A 78 -3.45 2.87 2.09
CA MET A 78 -2.54 4.01 2.00
C MET A 78 -2.42 4.67 3.37
N CYS A 79 -1.21 4.82 3.89
CA CYS A 79 -1.02 5.28 5.28
C CYS A 79 -1.52 6.71 5.51
N HIS A 80 -1.49 7.55 4.49
CA HIS A 80 -1.98 8.93 4.57
C HIS A 80 -3.52 9.03 4.57
N HIS A 81 -4.25 7.91 4.35
CA HIS A 81 -5.69 7.85 4.57
C HIS A 81 -6.05 7.79 6.07
N ILE A 82 -5.09 7.44 6.94
CA ILE A 82 -5.25 7.55 8.39
C ILE A 82 -4.85 8.96 8.82
N LEU A 83 -5.83 9.86 8.82
CA LEU A 83 -5.67 11.25 9.22
C LEU A 83 -5.34 11.38 10.72
N PRO A 84 -4.71 12.49 11.14
CA PRO A 84 -4.50 12.77 12.55
C PRO A 84 -5.82 12.78 13.33
N GLY A 85 -5.86 12.10 14.47
CA GLY A 85 -7.05 12.00 15.32
C GLY A 85 -8.02 10.87 14.97
N MET A 86 -7.79 10.13 13.88
CA MET A 86 -8.52 8.88 13.63
C MET A 86 -8.12 7.80 14.64
N ASP A 87 -9.09 6.96 15.01
CA ASP A 87 -8.85 5.78 15.83
C ASP A 87 -7.97 4.75 15.08
N THR A 88 -7.10 4.09 15.84
CA THR A 88 -6.15 3.09 15.36
C THR A 88 -6.17 1.80 16.18
N ASP A 89 -7.05 1.67 17.17
CA ASP A 89 -7.10 0.47 18.03
C ASP A 89 -7.49 -0.78 17.21
N TRP A 90 -8.27 -0.60 16.14
CA TRP A 90 -8.64 -1.67 15.21
C TRP A 90 -7.46 -2.32 14.48
N LEU A 91 -6.29 -1.67 14.43
CA LEU A 91 -5.09 -2.25 13.83
C LEU A 91 -4.69 -3.55 14.54
N ASP A 92 -4.98 -3.68 15.84
CA ASP A 92 -4.64 -4.87 16.63
C ASP A 92 -5.45 -6.11 16.23
N SER A 93 -6.56 -5.91 15.51
CA SER A 93 -7.37 -6.99 14.96
C SER A 93 -6.83 -7.52 13.62
N LEU A 94 -5.73 -6.97 13.11
CA LEU A 94 -5.17 -7.28 11.80
C LEU A 94 -3.71 -7.73 11.84
N SER A 95 -3.33 -8.56 10.88
CA SER A 95 -1.92 -8.79 10.54
C SER A 95 -1.39 -7.64 9.69
N ASN A 96 -0.72 -6.69 10.34
CA ASN A 96 -0.20 -5.49 9.70
C ASN A 96 1.15 -5.76 9.02
N CYS A 97 1.29 -5.34 7.76
CA CYS A 97 2.56 -5.39 7.00
C CYS A 97 2.77 -4.06 6.29
N PHE A 98 4.02 -3.67 6.09
CA PHE A 98 4.41 -2.38 5.49
C PHE A 98 5.23 -2.58 4.22
N LEU A 99 4.95 -1.80 3.19
CA LEU A 99 5.62 -1.85 1.90
C LEU A 99 6.28 -0.52 1.57
N LEU A 100 7.60 -0.55 1.58
CA LEU A 100 8.47 0.59 1.32
C LEU A 100 8.88 0.66 -0.15
N ARG A 101 9.35 1.84 -0.51
CA ARG A 101 10.06 2.12 -1.75
C ARG A 101 11.00 3.28 -1.49
N ASP A 102 12.14 3.24 -2.15
CA ASP A 102 13.10 4.33 -2.16
C ASP A 102 12.39 5.69 -2.38
N PRO A 103 12.54 6.66 -1.45
CA PRO A 103 11.83 7.92 -1.49
C PRO A 103 12.17 8.76 -2.73
N ARG A 104 13.39 8.66 -3.27
CA ARG A 104 13.77 9.34 -4.50
C ARG A 104 12.96 8.80 -5.67
N GLU A 105 12.79 7.48 -5.76
CA GLU A 105 11.94 6.89 -6.80
C GLU A 105 10.46 7.27 -6.66
N VAL A 106 9.96 7.35 -5.43
CA VAL A 106 8.59 7.80 -5.15
C VAL A 106 8.41 9.23 -5.65
N LEU A 107 9.31 10.16 -5.29
CA LEU A 107 9.25 11.56 -5.71
C LEU A 107 9.33 11.70 -7.24
N LEU A 108 10.25 10.98 -7.90
CA LEU A 108 10.36 10.94 -9.36
C LEU A 108 9.11 10.37 -10.04
N SER A 109 8.33 9.53 -9.38
CA SER A 109 7.06 9.01 -9.90
C SER A 109 5.88 9.93 -9.58
N LEU A 110 5.84 10.53 -8.41
CA LEU A 110 4.71 11.32 -7.92
C LEU A 110 4.64 12.68 -8.64
N ALA A 111 5.79 13.32 -8.84
CA ALA A 111 5.91 14.59 -9.56
C ALA A 111 5.49 14.55 -11.04
N ARG A 112 5.24 13.36 -11.61
CA ARG A 112 4.71 13.21 -12.97
C ARG A 112 3.19 13.22 -13.05
N ILE A 113 2.51 13.01 -11.92
CA ILE A 113 1.07 12.79 -11.87
C ILE A 113 0.34 13.82 -11.00
N THR A 114 1.06 14.59 -10.19
CA THR A 114 0.52 15.67 -9.37
C THR A 114 1.59 16.72 -9.08
N ASP A 115 1.17 17.97 -8.96
CA ASP A 115 2.01 19.08 -8.49
C ASP A 115 2.04 19.17 -6.96
N GLU A 116 1.17 18.44 -6.25
CA GLU A 116 1.05 18.44 -4.78
C GLU A 116 2.03 17.45 -4.13
N VAL A 117 3.32 17.65 -4.37
CA VAL A 117 4.38 16.82 -3.79
C VAL A 117 4.83 17.41 -2.45
N SER A 118 4.69 16.63 -1.39
CA SER A 118 5.09 16.99 -0.03
C SER A 118 5.59 15.75 0.71
N LEU A 119 6.29 15.94 1.83
CA LEU A 119 6.66 14.83 2.70
C LEU A 119 5.42 14.02 3.13
N TRP A 120 4.30 14.71 3.40
CA TRP A 120 3.02 14.08 3.74
C TRP A 120 2.50 13.19 2.61
N SER A 121 2.56 13.65 1.35
CA SER A 121 2.03 12.90 0.21
C SER A 121 2.88 11.68 -0.17
N THR A 122 4.13 11.57 0.33
CA THR A 122 4.91 10.32 0.23
C THR A 122 4.35 9.18 1.08
N GLY A 123 3.56 9.49 2.12
CA GLY A 123 3.07 8.51 3.09
C GLY A 123 4.13 7.99 4.08
N LEU A 124 5.41 8.38 3.98
CA LEU A 124 6.49 7.86 4.83
C LEU A 124 6.34 8.24 6.31
N PRO A 125 6.07 9.51 6.69
CA PRO A 125 5.83 9.84 8.10
C PRO A 125 4.71 9.01 8.73
N GLN A 126 3.64 8.75 7.97
CA GLN A 126 2.50 7.99 8.42
C GLN A 126 2.81 6.49 8.49
N GLN A 127 3.62 5.96 7.57
CA GLN A 127 4.14 4.60 7.65
C GLN A 127 4.94 4.38 8.93
N VAL A 128 5.87 5.28 9.26
CA VAL A 128 6.65 5.20 10.51
C VAL A 128 5.71 5.23 11.72
N ARG A 129 4.80 6.20 11.78
CA ARG A 129 3.83 6.32 12.88
C ARG A 129 3.01 5.05 13.09
N LEU A 130 2.43 4.51 12.02
CA LEU A 130 1.58 3.32 12.09
C LEU A 130 2.41 2.07 12.45
N MET A 131 3.63 1.94 11.92
CA MET A 131 4.53 0.84 12.28
C MET A 131 4.89 0.89 13.76
N GLU A 132 5.23 2.06 14.31
CA GLU A 132 5.54 2.24 15.74
C GLU A 132 4.33 1.91 16.63
N LEU A 133 3.11 2.32 16.24
CA LEU A 133 1.89 1.99 16.96
C LEU A 133 1.65 0.48 17.00
N VAL A 134 1.71 -0.18 15.84
CA VAL A 134 1.56 -1.63 15.72
C VAL A 134 2.64 -2.37 16.51
N ALA A 135 3.89 -1.92 16.42
CA ALA A 135 5.00 -2.54 17.13
C ALA A 135 4.86 -2.41 18.65
N LYS A 136 4.38 -1.25 19.11
CA LYS A 136 4.12 -0.99 20.52
C LYS A 136 2.99 -1.87 21.06
N SER A 137 1.89 -2.03 20.31
CA SER A 137 0.75 -2.82 20.77
C SER A 137 1.03 -4.33 20.75
N SER A 138 1.63 -4.83 19.66
CA SER A 138 1.93 -6.26 19.50
C SER A 138 3.20 -6.72 20.23
N GLY A 139 4.08 -5.79 20.61
CA GLY A 139 5.40 -6.10 21.18
C GLY A 139 6.39 -6.67 20.17
N ARG A 140 6.07 -6.68 18.87
CA ARG A 140 6.91 -7.22 17.78
C ARG A 140 6.93 -6.25 16.60
N ILE A 141 8.05 -6.18 15.88
CA ILE A 141 8.10 -5.40 14.65
C ILE A 141 7.26 -6.12 13.58
N PRO A 142 6.27 -5.45 12.95
CA PRO A 142 5.50 -6.05 11.87
C PRO A 142 6.37 -6.30 10.62
N PRO A 143 5.99 -7.23 9.74
CA PRO A 143 6.67 -7.42 8.46
C PRO A 143 6.80 -6.11 7.68
N ILE A 144 8.04 -5.76 7.33
CA ILE A 144 8.36 -4.63 6.46
C ILE A 144 9.02 -5.20 5.21
N LEU A 145 8.55 -4.80 4.04
CA LEU A 145 9.09 -5.21 2.75
C LEU A 145 9.58 -3.98 2.00
N ASP A 146 10.61 -4.17 1.16
CA ASP A 146 10.97 -3.16 0.16
C ASP A 146 10.53 -3.59 -1.23
N SER A 147 9.94 -2.65 -1.98
CA SER A 147 9.50 -2.88 -3.35
C SER A 147 10.63 -3.35 -4.27
N ARG A 148 11.87 -2.90 -4.06
CA ARG A 148 13.03 -3.36 -4.83
C ARG A 148 13.27 -4.84 -4.60
N ASP A 149 13.32 -5.27 -3.34
CA ASP A 149 13.56 -6.68 -3.00
C ASP A 149 12.49 -7.59 -3.63
N ILE A 150 11.22 -7.15 -3.61
CA ILE A 150 10.12 -7.87 -4.27
C ILE A 150 10.30 -7.93 -5.78
N LEU A 151 10.72 -6.84 -6.44
CA LEU A 151 10.87 -6.82 -7.89
C LEU A 151 12.15 -7.53 -8.37
N GLU A 152 13.13 -7.74 -7.49
CA GLU A 152 14.34 -8.52 -7.74
C GLU A 152 14.12 -10.04 -7.53
N ASP A 153 13.41 -10.45 -6.47
CA ASP A 153 12.98 -11.84 -6.25
C ASP A 153 11.57 -11.93 -5.64
N PRO A 154 10.51 -11.87 -6.47
CA PRO A 154 9.14 -11.91 -5.97
C PRO A 154 8.83 -13.21 -5.23
N GLY A 155 9.38 -14.34 -5.68
CA GLY A 155 9.12 -15.65 -5.10
C GLY A 155 9.74 -15.81 -3.73
N GLY A 156 11.00 -15.39 -3.57
CA GLY A 156 11.71 -15.43 -2.29
C GLY A 156 11.06 -14.53 -1.25
N ILE A 157 10.81 -13.27 -1.58
CA ILE A 157 10.24 -12.30 -0.63
C ILE A 157 8.79 -12.64 -0.25
N LEU A 158 7.97 -13.10 -1.20
CA LEU A 158 6.59 -13.51 -0.88
C LEU A 158 6.54 -14.77 -0.01
N ARG A 159 7.50 -15.70 -0.14
CA ARG A 159 7.62 -16.84 0.79
C ARG A 159 7.94 -16.37 2.20
N LEU A 160 8.95 -15.50 2.36
CA LEU A 160 9.27 -14.90 3.66
C LEU A 160 8.07 -14.19 4.30
N LEU A 161 7.32 -13.41 3.50
CA LEU A 161 6.11 -12.76 3.98
C LEU A 161 5.06 -13.76 4.45
N CYS A 162 4.78 -14.78 3.65
CA CYS A 162 3.79 -15.81 3.97
C CYS A 162 4.16 -16.55 5.26
N ASP A 163 5.43 -16.92 5.42
CA ASP A 163 5.95 -17.59 6.62
C ASP A 163 5.78 -16.69 7.87
N GLU A 164 6.14 -15.40 7.78
CA GLU A 164 6.06 -14.48 8.93
C GLU A 164 4.60 -14.20 9.35
N ILE A 165 3.66 -14.17 8.42
CA ILE A 165 2.23 -13.98 8.74
C ILE A 165 1.46 -15.29 8.93
N GLY A 166 2.13 -16.45 8.84
CA GLY A 166 1.55 -17.75 9.13
C GLY A 166 0.54 -18.27 8.11
N ILE A 167 0.76 -17.98 6.82
CA ILE A 167 -0.06 -18.52 5.72
C ILE A 167 0.79 -19.34 4.74
N ASP A 168 0.17 -20.26 4.00
CA ASP A 168 0.87 -21.00 2.95
C ASP A 168 1.17 -20.10 1.75
N PHE A 169 2.41 -20.14 1.26
CA PHE A 169 2.77 -19.54 -0.02
C PHE A 169 2.03 -20.23 -1.18
N SER A 170 1.63 -19.45 -2.19
CA SER A 170 1.01 -19.98 -3.41
C SER A 170 1.72 -19.45 -4.65
N ASP A 171 2.14 -20.34 -5.57
CA ASP A 171 2.74 -19.93 -6.84
C ASP A 171 1.82 -19.02 -7.69
N ARG A 172 0.51 -19.07 -7.42
CA ARG A 172 -0.48 -18.18 -8.06
C ARG A 172 -0.21 -16.72 -7.73
N MET A 173 0.50 -16.42 -6.67
CA MET A 173 0.86 -15.06 -6.28
C MET A 173 1.83 -14.41 -7.28
N LEU A 174 2.50 -15.17 -8.14
CA LEU A 174 3.56 -14.69 -9.03
C LEU A 174 3.08 -14.29 -10.42
N SER A 175 1.88 -14.72 -10.83
CA SER A 175 1.37 -14.43 -12.17
C SER A 175 -0.14 -14.28 -12.19
N TRP A 176 -0.61 -13.31 -12.96
CA TRP A 176 -2.02 -12.97 -13.10
C TRP A 176 -2.38 -12.70 -14.57
N LYS A 177 -3.67 -12.75 -14.90
CA LYS A 177 -4.17 -12.26 -16.18
C LYS A 177 -4.11 -10.74 -16.22
N ALA A 178 -3.69 -10.20 -17.35
CA ALA A 178 -3.77 -8.78 -17.67
C ALA A 178 -5.24 -8.30 -17.76
N GLY A 179 -5.45 -7.02 -17.51
CA GLY A 179 -6.74 -6.33 -17.50
C GLY A 179 -7.20 -5.93 -16.09
N PRO A 180 -8.31 -5.18 -16.02
CA PRO A 180 -8.94 -4.79 -14.77
C PRO A 180 -9.43 -5.99 -13.96
N ARG A 181 -9.48 -5.82 -12.64
CA ARG A 181 -9.89 -6.83 -11.65
C ARG A 181 -11.15 -6.41 -10.91
N HIS A 182 -11.89 -7.38 -10.41
CA HIS A 182 -13.05 -7.13 -9.56
C HIS A 182 -12.69 -6.42 -8.25
N CYS A 183 -11.46 -6.60 -7.76
CA CYS A 183 -10.97 -5.93 -6.56
C CYS A 183 -10.49 -4.49 -6.81
N ASP A 184 -10.41 -4.01 -8.06
CA ASP A 184 -10.03 -2.63 -8.35
C ASP A 184 -11.09 -1.65 -7.85
N GLY A 185 -10.67 -0.56 -7.21
CA GLY A 185 -11.55 0.58 -6.99
C GLY A 185 -11.92 1.28 -8.30
N ILE A 186 -13.03 2.02 -8.34
CA ILE A 186 -13.46 2.73 -9.57
C ILE A 186 -12.44 3.76 -10.08
N TRP A 187 -11.49 4.17 -9.23
CA TRP A 187 -10.36 5.03 -9.61
C TRP A 187 -9.29 4.33 -10.44
N GLY A 188 -9.36 3.00 -10.61
CA GLY A 188 -8.36 2.21 -11.35
C GLY A 188 -8.12 2.74 -12.76
N GLU A 189 -9.17 3.27 -13.42
CA GLU A 189 -9.07 3.89 -14.76
C GLU A 189 -8.10 5.07 -14.85
N HIS A 190 -7.76 5.69 -13.73
CA HIS A 190 -6.83 6.83 -13.68
C HIS A 190 -5.38 6.41 -13.34
N TRP A 191 -5.20 5.25 -12.71
CA TRP A 191 -3.94 4.94 -12.04
C TRP A 191 -3.33 3.58 -12.42
N TYR A 192 -4.12 2.65 -12.96
CA TYR A 192 -3.78 1.21 -13.00
C TYR A 192 -3.35 0.69 -14.37
N ASP A 193 -3.20 1.55 -15.38
CA ASP A 193 -2.68 1.17 -16.72
C ASP A 193 -1.45 0.25 -16.67
N SER A 194 -0.51 0.55 -15.77
CA SER A 194 0.72 -0.25 -15.64
C SER A 194 0.46 -1.65 -15.09
N VAL A 195 -0.49 -1.83 -14.16
CA VAL A 195 -0.77 -3.16 -13.59
C VAL A 195 -1.74 -3.92 -14.50
N TRP A 196 -2.70 -3.23 -15.13
CA TRP A 196 -3.60 -3.81 -16.13
C TRP A 196 -2.86 -4.37 -17.34
N SER A 197 -1.73 -3.78 -17.73
CA SER A 197 -0.88 -4.32 -18.81
C SER A 197 0.08 -5.43 -18.38
N SER A 198 0.15 -5.75 -17.09
CA SER A 198 1.10 -6.73 -16.53
C SER A 198 0.46 -8.11 -16.34
N THR A 199 1.31 -9.14 -16.26
CA THR A 199 0.91 -10.54 -15.99
C THR A 199 1.63 -11.14 -14.77
N GLY A 200 2.26 -10.28 -13.98
CA GLY A 200 3.15 -10.61 -12.86
C GLY A 200 3.94 -9.37 -12.45
N PHE A 201 4.81 -9.53 -11.46
CA PHE A 201 5.72 -8.46 -11.05
C PHE A 201 6.68 -8.10 -12.18
N ALA A 202 6.76 -6.80 -12.50
CA ALA A 202 7.74 -6.32 -13.47
C ALA A 202 9.16 -6.42 -12.88
N PRO A 203 10.19 -6.76 -13.68
CA PRO A 203 11.56 -6.73 -13.18
C PRO A 203 11.95 -5.35 -12.65
N TYR A 204 12.72 -5.31 -11.57
CA TYR A 204 13.22 -4.05 -11.03
C TYR A 204 13.97 -3.24 -12.11
N ARG A 205 13.63 -1.95 -12.21
CA ARG A 205 14.33 -0.99 -13.04
C ARG A 205 14.50 0.30 -12.24
N PRO A 206 15.75 0.72 -11.93
CA PRO A 206 15.97 1.92 -11.15
C PRO A 206 15.40 3.13 -11.86
N ARG A 207 14.68 3.97 -11.11
CA ARG A 207 14.12 5.20 -11.67
C ARG A 207 15.21 6.27 -11.72
N ARG A 208 15.52 6.73 -12.94
CA ARG A 208 16.50 7.79 -13.20
C ARG A 208 15.81 9.11 -13.50
N GLY A 209 16.42 10.20 -13.05
CA GLY A 209 15.96 11.56 -13.26
C GLY A 209 16.52 12.52 -12.21
N GLU A 210 16.36 13.81 -12.50
CA GLU A 210 16.70 14.90 -11.59
C GLU A 210 15.45 15.30 -10.81
N LEU A 211 15.63 15.58 -9.52
CA LEU A 211 14.61 16.20 -8.68
C LEU A 211 14.82 17.72 -8.73
N THR A 212 13.74 18.48 -8.60
CA THR A 212 13.85 19.93 -8.38
C THR A 212 14.42 20.19 -6.98
N PRO A 213 14.96 21.40 -6.71
CA PRO A 213 15.44 21.75 -5.38
C PRO A 213 14.40 21.53 -4.26
N GLU A 214 13.12 21.78 -4.55
CA GLU A 214 12.02 21.56 -3.61
C GLU A 214 11.83 20.07 -3.29
N HIS A 215 11.93 19.20 -4.30
CA HIS A 215 11.83 17.76 -4.10
C HIS A 215 13.08 17.16 -3.44
N GLU A 216 14.28 17.70 -3.70
CA GLU A 216 15.49 17.30 -2.97
C GLU A 216 15.35 17.64 -1.47
N ALA A 217 14.78 18.79 -1.10
CA ALA A 217 14.52 19.13 0.30
C ALA A 217 13.49 18.20 0.97
N ILE A 218 12.54 17.64 0.21
CA ILE A 218 11.63 16.59 0.70
C ILE A 218 12.38 15.26 0.85
N LEU A 219 13.25 14.92 -0.11
CA LEU A 219 14.06 13.71 -0.07
C LEU A 219 14.96 13.69 1.17
N GLU A 220 15.60 14.80 1.52
CA GLU A 220 16.42 14.93 2.73
C GLU A 220 15.63 14.60 4.00
N GLN A 221 14.36 14.99 4.07
CA GLN A 221 13.47 14.67 5.21
C GLN A 221 12.94 13.23 5.16
N ALA A 222 12.65 12.71 3.96
CA ALA A 222 12.10 11.37 3.76
C ALA A 222 13.13 10.26 3.98
N THR A 223 14.39 10.51 3.63
CA THR A 223 15.50 9.54 3.71
C THR A 223 15.66 8.93 5.10
N PRO A 224 15.80 9.70 6.21
CA PRO A 224 15.97 9.10 7.53
C PRO A 224 14.75 8.27 7.99
N LEU A 225 13.54 8.63 7.55
CA LEU A 225 12.32 7.86 7.83
C LEU A 225 12.29 6.54 7.07
N TYR A 226 12.67 6.56 5.80
CA TYR A 226 12.81 5.35 4.99
C TYR A 226 13.90 4.44 5.58
N GLU A 227 15.08 4.98 5.86
CA GLU A 227 16.20 4.20 6.38
C GLU A 227 15.91 3.55 7.74
N SER A 228 15.13 4.21 8.61
CA SER A 228 14.75 3.63 9.91
C SER A 228 13.90 2.38 9.75
N MET A 229 12.92 2.39 8.83
CA MET A 229 12.09 1.22 8.54
C MET A 229 12.83 0.19 7.68
N HIS A 230 13.60 0.62 6.70
CA HIS A 230 14.33 -0.25 5.77
C HIS A 230 15.36 -1.14 6.48
N ARG A 231 15.96 -0.67 7.59
CA ARG A 231 16.84 -1.50 8.44
C ARG A 231 16.11 -2.64 9.16
N LEU A 232 14.80 -2.57 9.27
CA LEU A 232 13.95 -3.57 9.94
C LEU A 232 13.24 -4.52 8.95
N ARG A 233 13.47 -4.36 7.64
CA ARG A 233 12.76 -5.12 6.61
C ARG A 233 13.16 -6.60 6.58
N LEU A 234 12.25 -7.41 6.06
CA LEU A 234 12.53 -8.78 5.66
C LEU A 234 13.54 -8.77 4.51
N ALA A 235 14.57 -9.59 4.63
CA ALA A 235 15.59 -9.79 3.61
C ALA A 235 15.93 -11.28 3.51
N LEU A 236 16.27 -11.72 2.30
CA LEU A 236 16.79 -13.06 2.03
C LEU A 236 18.23 -13.21 2.51
#